data_AF-A0A6A6NXB4-F1
#
_entry.id   AF-A0A6A6NXB4-F1
#
_cell.length_a   1.000
_cell.length_b   1.000
_cell.length_c   1.000
_cell.angle_alpha   90.00
_cell.angle_beta   90.00
_cell.angle_gamma   90.00
#
_symmetry.space_group_name_H-M   'P 1'
#
loop_
_entity.id
_entity.type
_entity.pdbx_description
1 polymer ?
#
loop_
_entity_poly.entity_id
_entity_poly.type
_entity_poly.pdbx_seq_one_letter_code
_entity_poly.pdbx_strand_id
1 'polypeptide(L)'
;MQKAYEEWNRALVNVKQTCAVCTDDRGRSAFPSRITVKCKHKSNTCRACLSQWLSSELELKGWDRLTCPDCGESLDYNSVKKHAFQETFQRYDQLSTRAALSTIPNFHWCLKPGCGSGQIHEDSEGPLFLCTTCQSRFCIVHNEPWHDGETCAQYDKRRRYQANNSMRDEKASEKWKKSNSRLCPMCCAPIQKNGGCSAMHCGFAARCRVKSVY
;
A
#
# COMPACT_ATOMS: atom_id res chain seq x y z
N MET A 1 -29.82 43.20 33.42
CA MET A 1 -28.38 42.87 33.27
C MET A 1 -28.13 41.39 33.02
N GLN A 2 -28.68 40.46 33.81
CA GLN A 2 -28.44 39.01 33.66
C GLN A 2 -28.89 38.44 32.30
N LYS A 3 -30.10 38.79 31.82
CA LYS A 3 -30.59 38.40 30.48
C LYS A 3 -29.72 38.88 29.33
N ALA A 4 -29.19 40.11 29.41
CA ALA A 4 -28.31 40.68 28.39
C ALA A 4 -26.93 39.99 28.38
N TYR A 5 -26.43 39.58 29.55
CA TYR A 5 -25.20 38.78 29.69
C TYR A 5 -25.39 37.35 29.16
N GLU A 6 -26.52 36.72 29.45
CA GLU A 6 -26.91 35.41 28.90
C GLU A 6 -27.14 35.46 27.37
N GLU A 7 -27.74 36.53 26.87
CA GLU A 7 -27.95 36.80 25.44
C GLU A 7 -26.63 37.03 24.69
N TRP A 8 -25.72 37.81 25.26
CA TRP A 8 -24.38 38.04 24.71
C TRP A 8 -23.52 36.77 24.73
N ASN A 9 -23.55 36.00 25.82
CA ASN A 9 -22.88 34.69 25.88
C ASN A 9 -23.47 33.71 24.87
N ARG A 10 -24.79 33.68 24.69
CA ARG A 10 -25.46 32.84 23.68
C ARG A 10 -25.09 33.26 22.25
N ALA A 11 -24.89 34.55 21.99
CA ALA A 11 -24.42 35.06 20.70
C ALA A 11 -22.95 34.71 20.42
N LEU A 12 -22.07 34.75 21.43
CA LEU A 12 -20.66 34.36 21.31
C LEU A 12 -20.45 32.85 21.13
N VAL A 13 -21.31 32.03 21.74
CA VAL A 13 -21.30 30.56 21.57
C VAL A 13 -21.65 30.14 20.13
N ASN A 14 -22.28 31.03 19.35
CA ASN A 14 -22.77 30.73 18.01
C ASN A 14 -21.88 31.27 16.88
N VAL A 15 -20.61 31.62 17.16
CA VAL A 15 -19.65 31.98 16.12
C VAL A 15 -19.37 30.75 15.24
N LYS A 16 -20.00 30.76 14.07
CA LYS A 16 -19.77 29.79 13.01
C LYS A 16 -18.59 30.21 12.15
N GLN A 17 -17.91 29.22 11.63
CA GLN A 17 -16.83 29.36 10.67
C GLN A 17 -17.06 28.34 9.55
N THR A 18 -16.87 28.79 8.31
CA THR A 18 -16.96 27.95 7.12
C THR A 18 -15.65 27.17 6.93
N CYS A 19 -15.75 25.87 6.68
CA CYS A 19 -14.59 25.02 6.39
C CYS A 19 -14.09 25.26 4.96
N ALA A 20 -12.78 25.47 4.78
CA ALA A 20 -12.18 25.68 3.45
C ALA A 20 -12.21 24.42 2.56
N VAL A 21 -12.39 23.23 3.15
CA VAL A 21 -12.36 21.93 2.43
C VAL A 21 -13.76 21.45 2.06
N CYS A 22 -14.66 21.37 3.04
CA CYS A 22 -16.03 20.85 2.80
C CYS A 22 -17.08 21.94 2.61
N THR A 23 -16.73 23.22 2.75
CA THR A 23 -17.66 24.37 2.63
C THR A 23 -18.80 24.42 3.66
N ASP A 24 -18.85 23.51 4.63
CA ASP A 24 -19.86 23.56 5.71
C ASP A 24 -19.55 24.64 6.75
N ASP A 25 -20.61 25.30 7.23
CA ASP A 25 -20.58 26.15 8.41
C ASP A 25 -20.62 25.31 9.69
N ARG A 26 -19.58 25.42 10.52
CA ARG A 26 -19.48 24.69 11.79
C ARG A 26 -19.14 25.64 12.93
N GLY A 27 -19.50 25.27 14.16
CA GLY A 27 -19.08 26.03 15.34
C GLY A 27 -17.56 26.05 15.48
N ARG A 28 -16.99 27.10 16.07
CA ARG A 28 -15.53 27.24 16.27
C ARG A 28 -14.90 26.03 16.97
N SER A 29 -15.64 25.33 17.84
CA SER A 29 -15.21 24.11 18.51
C SER A 29 -14.93 22.95 17.56
N ALA A 30 -15.46 22.95 16.33
CA ALA A 30 -15.20 21.94 15.29
C ALA A 30 -13.85 22.15 14.59
N PHE A 31 -13.21 23.31 14.75
CA PHE A 31 -11.90 23.61 14.20
C PHE A 31 -10.80 23.46 15.26
N PRO A 32 -9.65 22.86 14.91
CA PRO A 32 -8.51 22.88 15.81
C PRO A 32 -8.01 24.32 15.94
N SER A 33 -7.58 24.72 17.14
CA SER A 33 -7.00 26.05 17.34
C SER A 33 -5.76 26.25 16.48
N ARG A 34 -4.88 25.24 16.46
CA ARG A 34 -3.71 25.07 15.61
C ARG A 34 -3.58 23.58 15.27
N ILE A 35 -3.11 23.26 14.06
CA ILE A 35 -2.94 21.88 13.57
C ILE A 35 -1.65 21.26 14.11
N THR A 36 -0.54 21.98 14.02
CA THR A 36 0.73 21.65 14.69
C THR A 36 1.25 22.86 15.47
N VAL A 37 2.11 22.61 16.47
CA VAL A 37 2.77 23.66 17.26
C VAL A 37 3.59 24.63 16.42
N LYS A 38 4.04 24.20 15.23
CA LYS A 38 4.80 25.02 14.28
C LYS A 38 3.92 25.95 13.42
N CYS A 39 2.62 25.66 13.27
CA CYS A 39 1.70 26.48 12.45
C CYS A 39 1.54 27.89 13.03
N LYS A 40 1.86 28.94 12.27
CA LYS A 40 1.67 30.36 12.69
C LYS A 40 0.29 30.94 12.33
N HIS A 41 -0.67 30.10 11.98
CA HIS A 41 -2.02 30.49 11.54
C HIS A 41 -3.10 29.81 12.39
N LYS A 42 -4.32 30.34 12.33
CA LYS A 42 -5.53 29.65 12.80
C LYS A 42 -5.95 28.61 11.77
N SER A 43 -6.59 27.52 12.20
CA SER A 43 -7.09 26.54 11.24
C SER A 43 -8.35 27.00 10.53
N ASN A 44 -8.36 26.80 9.21
CA ASN A 44 -9.52 26.98 8.34
C ASN A 44 -10.16 25.65 7.92
N THR A 45 -9.62 24.54 8.40
CA THR A 45 -10.04 23.19 8.08
C THR A 45 -10.68 22.56 9.32
N CYS A 46 -11.92 22.06 9.19
CA CYS A 46 -12.60 21.42 10.31
C CYS A 46 -11.91 20.09 10.68
N ARG A 47 -12.09 19.61 11.92
CA ARG A 47 -11.46 18.36 12.39
C ARG A 47 -11.76 17.17 11.49
N ALA A 48 -12.99 17.01 11.01
CA ALA A 48 -13.37 15.89 10.15
C ALA A 48 -12.58 15.89 8.83
N CYS A 49 -12.49 17.05 8.17
CA CYS A 49 -11.70 17.20 6.95
C CYS A 49 -10.21 17.03 7.20
N LEU A 50 -9.70 17.50 8.35
CA LEU A 50 -8.30 17.29 8.72
C LEU A 50 -7.99 15.81 8.95
N SER A 51 -8.85 15.08 9.65
CA SER A 51 -8.69 13.63 9.85
C SER A 51 -8.67 12.89 8.51
N GLN A 52 -9.60 13.23 7.60
CA GLN A 52 -9.65 12.64 6.26
C GLN A 52 -8.40 12.98 5.42
N TRP A 53 -7.93 14.22 5.50
CA TRP A 53 -6.69 14.65 4.86
C TRP A 53 -5.50 13.80 5.32
N LEU A 54 -5.36 13.58 6.63
CA LEU A 54 -4.29 12.75 7.17
C LEU A 54 -4.37 11.30 6.70
N SER A 55 -5.58 10.73 6.60
CA SER A 55 -5.77 9.39 6.04
C SER A 55 -5.30 9.32 4.59
N SER A 56 -5.74 10.26 3.74
CA SER A 56 -5.35 10.30 2.33
C SER A 56 -3.85 10.53 2.14
N GLU A 57 -3.25 11.46 2.90
CA GLU A 57 -1.82 11.76 2.83
C GLU A 57 -0.96 10.59 3.28
N LEU A 58 -1.38 9.86 4.32
CA LEU A 58 -0.67 8.68 4.81
C LEU A 58 -0.59 7.59 3.73
N GLU A 59 -1.68 7.38 2.98
CA GLU A 59 -1.70 6.40 1.89
C GLU A 59 -0.90 6.87 0.66
N LEU A 60 -0.92 8.16 0.34
CA LEU A 60 -0.28 8.69 -0.86
C LEU A 60 1.22 8.95 -0.71
N LYS A 61 1.64 9.47 0.45
CA LYS A 61 3.00 9.98 0.66
C LYS A 61 3.81 9.17 1.68
N GLY A 62 3.14 8.37 2.51
CA GLY A 62 3.78 7.66 3.62
C GLY A 62 3.76 8.44 4.93
N TRP A 63 4.32 7.82 5.98
CA TRP A 63 4.21 8.29 7.36
C TRP A 63 5.08 9.52 7.68
N ASP A 64 6.21 9.71 6.99
CA ASP A 64 7.22 10.72 7.28
C ASP A 64 6.94 12.09 6.62
N ARG A 65 5.89 12.19 5.80
CA ARG A 65 5.61 13.37 4.94
C ARG A 65 4.23 14.00 5.18
N LEU A 66 3.64 13.78 6.34
CA LEU A 66 2.36 14.39 6.69
C LEU A 66 2.51 15.89 6.96
N THR A 67 1.71 16.69 6.26
CA THR A 67 1.79 18.16 6.29
C THR A 67 0.45 18.82 6.56
N CYS A 68 0.50 20.05 7.08
CA CYS A 68 -0.66 20.88 7.34
C CYS A 68 -1.33 21.27 6.02
N PRO A 69 -2.64 21.03 5.83
CA PRO A 69 -3.33 21.37 4.59
C PRO A 69 -3.41 22.90 4.35
N ASP A 70 -3.34 23.70 5.41
CA ASP A 70 -3.48 25.15 5.32
C ASP A 70 -2.15 25.86 4.96
N CYS A 71 -0.99 25.27 5.25
CA CYS A 71 0.32 25.95 5.09
C CYS A 71 1.52 25.06 4.73
N GLY A 72 1.35 23.74 4.63
CA GLY A 72 2.42 22.80 4.28
C GLY A 72 3.41 22.45 5.41
N GLU A 73 3.25 23.00 6.61
CA GLU A 73 4.13 22.70 7.75
C GLU A 73 4.08 21.22 8.16
N SER A 74 5.23 20.66 8.53
CA SER A 74 5.38 19.27 8.97
C SER A 74 4.58 18.96 10.25
N LEU A 75 3.84 17.85 10.28
CA LEU A 75 3.18 17.38 11.49
C LEU A 75 4.13 16.53 12.33
N ASP A 76 4.08 16.74 13.65
CA ASP A 76 4.73 15.87 14.61
C ASP A 76 3.79 14.73 15.06
N TYR A 77 4.37 13.72 15.72
CA TYR A 77 3.65 12.55 16.22
C TYR A 77 2.41 12.93 17.05
N ASN A 78 2.53 13.94 17.91
CA ASN A 78 1.42 14.38 18.77
C ASN A 78 0.30 15.06 17.97
N SER A 79 0.63 15.85 16.95
CA SER A 79 -0.39 16.43 16.07
C SER A 79 -1.15 15.35 15.30
N VAL A 80 -0.44 14.35 14.75
CA VAL A 80 -1.08 13.22 14.07
C VAL A 80 -1.98 12.44 15.04
N LYS A 81 -1.48 12.08 16.23
CA LYS A 81 -2.25 11.39 17.28
C LYS A 81 -3.53 12.11 17.66
N LYS A 82 -3.48 13.44 17.73
CA LYS A 82 -4.60 14.28 18.14
C LYS A 82 -5.65 14.46 17.05
N HIS A 83 -5.25 14.45 15.78
CA HIS A 83 -6.09 14.90 14.67
C HIS A 83 -6.48 13.80 13.69
N ALA A 84 -5.75 12.70 13.61
CA ALA A 84 -6.10 11.58 12.74
C ALA A 84 -7.27 10.76 13.31
N PHE A 85 -7.96 10.02 12.44
CA PHE A 85 -8.82 8.93 12.90
C PHE A 85 -8.00 7.87 13.62
N GLN A 86 -8.64 7.12 14.53
CA GLN A 86 -7.96 6.10 15.34
C GLN A 86 -7.21 5.08 14.48
N GLU A 87 -7.84 4.55 13.44
CA GLU A 87 -7.22 3.58 12.51
C GLU A 87 -6.03 4.19 11.75
N THR A 88 -6.18 5.43 11.27
CA THR A 88 -5.10 6.16 10.60
C THR A 88 -3.92 6.39 11.53
N PHE A 89 -4.17 6.77 12.78
CA PHE A 89 -3.11 6.95 13.77
C PHE A 89 -2.43 5.62 14.11
N GLN A 90 -3.18 4.52 14.27
CA GLN A 90 -2.60 3.19 14.50
C GLN A 90 -1.67 2.78 13.36
N ARG A 91 -2.08 3.00 12.10
CA ARG A 91 -1.23 2.73 10.93
C ARG A 91 0.02 3.62 10.91
N TYR A 92 -0.14 4.91 11.19
CA TYR A 92 0.98 5.85 11.31
C TYR A 92 1.97 5.44 12.42
N ASP A 93 1.47 5.07 13.59
CA ASP A 93 2.24 4.64 14.75
C ASP A 93 3.02 3.35 14.44
N GLN A 94 2.37 2.38 13.79
CA GLN A 94 3.03 1.16 13.33
C GLN A 94 4.12 1.45 12.30
N LEU A 95 3.85 2.28 11.30
CA LEU A 95 4.83 2.61 10.25
C LEU A 95 6.02 3.38 10.80
N SER A 96 5.79 4.38 11.66
CA SER A 96 6.84 5.18 12.30
C SER A 96 7.69 4.33 13.26
N THR A 97 7.06 3.50 14.08
CA THR A 97 7.77 2.53 14.94
C THR A 97 8.58 1.54 14.11
N ARG A 98 8.01 1.06 13.00
CA ARG A 98 8.71 0.16 12.07
C ARG A 98 9.96 0.79 11.50
N ALA A 99 9.86 2.03 11.02
CA ALA A 99 10.99 2.77 10.49
C ALA A 99 12.05 3.04 11.57
N ALA A 100 11.65 3.42 12.78
CA ALA A 100 12.57 3.71 13.87
C ALA A 100 13.38 2.47 14.28
N LEU A 101 12.75 1.32 14.50
CA LEU A 101 13.49 0.12 14.92
C LEU A 101 14.33 -0.47 13.79
N SER A 102 13.94 -0.30 12.52
CA SER A 102 14.78 -0.70 11.37
C SER A 102 16.11 0.07 11.30
N THR A 103 16.28 1.17 12.05
CA THR A 103 17.57 1.87 12.14
C THR A 103 18.55 1.20 13.12
N ILE A 104 18.06 0.30 13.98
CA ILE A 104 18.90 -0.42 14.93
C ILE A 104 19.76 -1.43 14.13
N PRO A 105 21.09 -1.44 14.33
CA PRO A 105 21.97 -2.40 13.66
C PRO A 105 21.49 -3.84 13.89
N ASN A 106 21.54 -4.65 12.83
CA ASN A 106 21.18 -6.06 12.86
C ASN A 106 19.73 -6.35 13.30
N PHE A 107 18.84 -5.34 13.28
CA PHE A 107 17.43 -5.55 13.57
C PHE A 107 16.68 -6.06 12.33
N HIS A 108 15.92 -7.13 12.50
CA HIS A 108 15.10 -7.72 11.45
C HIS A 108 13.63 -7.84 11.88
N TRP A 109 12.73 -7.37 11.01
CA TRP A 109 11.29 -7.55 11.15
C TRP A 109 10.87 -8.97 10.78
N CYS A 110 9.93 -9.54 11.55
CA CYS A 110 9.25 -10.77 11.15
C CYS A 110 8.51 -10.56 9.81
N LEU A 111 8.74 -11.47 8.86
CA LEU A 111 8.12 -11.40 7.52
C LEU A 111 6.74 -12.07 7.44
N LYS A 112 6.30 -12.76 8.50
CA LYS A 112 4.98 -13.42 8.51
C LYS A 112 3.88 -12.34 8.51
N PRO A 113 2.96 -12.36 7.53
CA PRO A 113 1.82 -11.44 7.53
C PRO A 113 1.03 -11.51 8.84
N GLY A 114 0.72 -10.35 9.42
CA GLY A 114 0.04 -10.24 10.71
C GLY A 114 0.95 -10.38 11.95
N CYS A 115 2.23 -10.71 11.78
CA CYS A 115 3.19 -10.69 12.88
C CYS A 115 3.89 -9.32 12.95
N GLY A 116 3.69 -8.60 14.04
CA GLY A 116 4.30 -7.29 14.30
C GLY A 116 5.61 -7.35 15.09
N SER A 117 6.22 -8.53 15.25
CA SER A 117 7.46 -8.68 16.02
C SER A 117 8.70 -8.38 15.17
N GLY A 118 9.78 -8.00 15.85
CA GLY A 118 11.12 -7.93 15.29
C GLY A 118 12.15 -8.21 16.38
N GLN A 119 13.35 -8.58 15.97
CA GLN A 119 14.43 -8.94 16.89
C GLN A 119 15.78 -8.59 16.26
N ILE A 120 16.77 -8.39 17.11
CA ILE A 120 18.17 -8.25 16.69
C ILE A 120 18.70 -9.66 16.39
N HIS A 121 19.39 -9.80 15.27
CA HIS A 121 19.94 -11.06 14.77
C HIS A 121 21.47 -10.96 14.70
N GLU A 122 22.19 -11.72 15.50
CA GLU A 122 23.66 -11.65 15.48
C GLU A 122 24.24 -12.37 14.25
N ASP A 123 25.33 -11.83 13.69
CA ASP A 123 25.98 -12.42 12.51
C ASP A 123 26.51 -13.85 12.77
N SER A 124 26.77 -14.17 14.05
CA SER A 124 27.20 -15.49 14.51
C SER A 124 26.11 -16.57 14.35
N GLU A 125 24.84 -16.19 14.26
CA GLU A 125 23.69 -17.11 14.17
C GLU A 125 23.44 -17.61 12.73
N GLY A 126 24.19 -17.08 11.76
CA GLY A 126 24.03 -17.43 10.34
C GLY A 126 22.75 -16.85 9.72
N PRO A 127 22.30 -17.34 8.56
CA PRO A 127 21.25 -16.68 7.78
C PRO A 127 19.81 -17.03 8.21
N LEU A 128 19.62 -17.95 9.16
CA LEU A 128 18.29 -18.40 9.59
C LEU A 128 17.72 -17.44 10.65
N PHE A 129 16.66 -16.73 10.29
CA PHE A 129 15.85 -16.03 11.27
C PHE A 129 14.78 -16.96 11.84
N LEU A 130 14.68 -17.03 13.17
CA LEU A 130 13.56 -17.66 13.88
C LEU A 130 12.82 -16.62 14.71
N CYS A 131 11.56 -16.36 14.35
CA CYS A 131 10.74 -15.40 15.08
C CYS A 131 10.44 -15.91 16.51
N THR A 132 10.86 -15.17 17.53
CA THR A 132 10.59 -15.52 18.94
C THR A 132 9.11 -15.55 19.30
N THR A 133 8.29 -14.72 18.64
CA THR A 133 6.84 -14.63 18.89
C THR A 133 6.02 -15.69 18.15
N CYS A 134 6.15 -15.79 16.82
CA CYS A 134 5.27 -16.62 16.00
C CYS A 134 5.94 -17.87 15.41
N GLN A 135 7.23 -18.07 15.70
CA GLN A 135 8.04 -19.23 15.28
C GLN A 135 8.18 -19.40 13.75
N SER A 136 7.85 -18.37 12.95
CA SER A 136 8.11 -18.38 11.51
C SER A 136 9.62 -18.35 11.23
N ARG A 137 10.03 -19.09 10.19
CA ARG A 137 11.44 -19.21 9.76
C ARG A 137 11.63 -18.55 8.40
N PHE A 138 12.65 -17.71 8.27
CA PHE A 138 13.01 -17.09 6.99
C PHE A 138 14.51 -16.88 6.88
N CYS A 139 14.97 -16.66 5.65
CA CYS A 139 16.37 -16.32 5.37
C CYS A 139 16.54 -14.80 5.43
N ILE A 140 17.42 -14.27 6.28
CA ILE A 140 17.68 -12.82 6.37
C ILE A 140 18.37 -12.26 5.12
N VAL A 141 19.09 -13.11 4.39
CA VAL A 141 19.81 -12.71 3.17
C VAL A 141 18.84 -12.49 2.02
N HIS A 142 17.83 -13.35 1.89
CA HIS A 142 16.86 -13.32 0.79
C HIS A 142 15.53 -12.64 1.15
N ASN A 143 15.22 -12.49 2.44
CA ASN A 143 13.89 -12.12 2.93
C ASN A 143 12.76 -13.01 2.36
N GLU A 144 13.04 -14.30 2.25
CA GLU A 144 12.13 -15.32 1.73
C GLU A 144 11.96 -16.46 2.76
N PRO A 145 10.92 -17.32 2.64
CA PRO A 145 10.79 -18.51 3.48
C PRO A 145 12.09 -19.31 3.55
N TRP A 146 12.37 -19.86 4.73
CA TRP A 146 13.63 -20.58 4.95
C TRP A 146 13.78 -21.76 3.99
N HIS A 147 14.96 -21.91 3.40
CA HIS A 147 15.30 -22.96 2.45
C HIS A 147 16.13 -24.05 3.14
N ASP A 148 15.43 -24.97 3.81
CA ASP A 148 16.05 -26.09 4.53
C ASP A 148 16.94 -26.95 3.60
N GLY A 149 18.12 -27.34 4.11
CA GLY A 149 19.06 -28.21 3.41
C GLY A 149 19.91 -27.52 2.35
N GLU A 150 19.77 -26.20 2.16
CA GLU A 150 20.53 -25.43 1.18
C GLU A 150 21.22 -24.23 1.82
N THR A 151 22.48 -23.99 1.45
CA THR A 151 23.15 -22.71 1.70
C THR A 151 22.56 -21.62 0.81
N CYS A 152 22.73 -20.35 1.19
CA CYS A 152 22.24 -19.24 0.37
C CYS A 152 22.82 -19.27 -1.07
N ALA A 153 24.09 -19.65 -1.22
CA ALA A 153 24.72 -19.79 -2.53
C ALA A 153 24.12 -20.91 -3.39
N GLN A 154 23.66 -22.02 -2.77
CA GLN A 154 22.95 -23.09 -3.47
C GLN A 154 21.54 -22.64 -3.87
N TYR A 155 20.84 -21.97 -2.96
CA TYR A 155 19.53 -21.38 -3.21
C TYR A 155 19.56 -20.44 -4.43
N ASP A 156 20.53 -19.52 -4.46
CA ASP A 156 20.75 -18.60 -5.59
C ASP A 156 20.97 -19.33 -6.92
N LYS A 157 21.81 -20.36 -6.93
CA LYS A 157 22.06 -21.16 -8.13
C LYS A 157 20.78 -21.82 -8.62
N ARG A 158 19.98 -22.40 -7.72
CA ARG A 158 18.70 -23.03 -8.05
C ARG A 158 17.70 -22.02 -8.60
N ARG A 159 17.55 -20.85 -7.97
CA ARG A 159 16.67 -19.77 -8.42
C ARG A 159 17.05 -19.27 -9.82
N ARG A 160 18.35 -19.06 -10.07
CA ARG A 160 18.86 -18.66 -11.39
C ARG A 160 18.59 -19.71 -12.46
N TYR A 161 18.82 -20.99 -12.16
CA TYR A 161 18.53 -22.08 -13.09
C TYR A 161 17.04 -22.16 -13.44
N GLN A 162 16.15 -22.06 -12.44
CA GLN A 162 14.70 -22.04 -12.63
C GLN A 162 14.25 -20.83 -13.48
N ALA A 163 14.78 -19.63 -13.19
CA ALA A 163 14.48 -18.43 -13.96
C ALA A 163 14.90 -18.57 -15.43
N ASN A 164 16.10 -19.09 -15.69
CA ASN A 164 16.59 -19.33 -17.05
C ASN A 164 15.74 -20.35 -17.82
N ASN A 165 15.31 -21.42 -17.15
CA ASN A 165 14.40 -22.40 -17.76
C ASN A 165 13.03 -21.79 -18.05
N SER A 166 12.43 -21.05 -17.11
CA SER A 166 11.16 -20.35 -17.34
C SER A 166 11.23 -19.43 -18.54
N MET A 167 12.31 -18.63 -18.64
CA MET A 167 12.52 -17.74 -19.79
C MET A 167 12.65 -18.52 -21.11
N ARG A 168 13.33 -19.67 -21.10
CA ARG A 168 13.46 -20.52 -22.28
C ARG A 168 12.12 -21.12 -22.69
N ASP A 169 11.35 -21.59 -21.73
CA ASP A 169 10.05 -22.23 -21.95
C ASP A 169 9.00 -21.21 -22.40
N GLU A 170 9.02 -20.00 -21.84
CA GLU A 170 8.20 -18.86 -22.29
C GLU A 170 8.53 -18.49 -23.74
N LYS A 171 9.83 -18.34 -24.08
CA LYS A 171 10.26 -18.04 -25.45
C LYS A 171 9.88 -19.16 -26.43
N ALA A 172 9.99 -20.43 -26.01
CA ALA A 172 9.57 -21.57 -26.81
C ALA A 172 8.05 -21.58 -27.01
N SER A 173 7.27 -21.29 -25.96
CA SER A 173 5.81 -21.18 -25.98
C SER A 173 5.37 -20.03 -26.89
N GLU A 174 6.02 -18.86 -26.84
CA GLU A 174 5.76 -17.75 -27.74
C GLU A 174 6.05 -18.09 -29.20
N LYS A 175 7.20 -18.73 -29.46
CA LYS A 175 7.55 -19.20 -30.81
C LYS A 175 6.52 -20.21 -31.33
N TRP A 176 6.13 -21.17 -30.50
CA TRP A 176 5.10 -22.15 -30.83
C TRP A 176 3.75 -21.48 -31.09
N LYS A 177 3.29 -20.57 -30.22
CA LYS A 177 2.05 -19.79 -30.41
C LYS A 177 2.08 -19.06 -31.76
N LYS A 178 3.19 -18.42 -32.12
CA LYS A 178 3.33 -17.69 -33.39
C LYS A 178 3.27 -18.62 -34.62
N SER A 179 3.83 -19.82 -34.53
CA SER A 179 3.86 -20.79 -35.64
C SER A 179 2.59 -21.63 -35.75
N ASN A 180 1.89 -21.88 -34.63
CA ASN A 180 0.77 -22.82 -34.55
C ASN A 180 -0.58 -22.15 -34.33
N SER A 181 -0.63 -20.84 -34.09
CA SER A 181 -1.88 -20.07 -34.04
C SER A 181 -1.94 -19.00 -35.14
N ARG A 182 -3.14 -18.72 -35.63
CA ARG A 182 -3.45 -17.60 -36.52
C ARG A 182 -4.63 -16.82 -35.97
N LEU A 183 -4.79 -15.57 -36.36
CA LEU A 183 -5.97 -14.80 -35.96
C LEU A 183 -7.17 -15.16 -36.85
N CYS A 184 -8.35 -15.28 -36.25
CA CYS A 184 -9.58 -15.35 -37.00
C CYS A 184 -9.79 -14.03 -37.76
N PRO A 185 -10.06 -14.05 -39.07
CA PRO A 185 -10.19 -12.82 -39.87
C PRO A 185 -11.38 -11.94 -39.47
N MET A 186 -12.38 -12.48 -38.75
CA MET A 186 -13.58 -11.73 -38.36
C MET A 186 -13.52 -11.19 -36.93
N CYS A 187 -13.07 -12.00 -35.96
CA CYS A 187 -13.08 -11.61 -34.55
C CYS A 187 -11.67 -11.41 -33.95
N CYS A 188 -10.62 -11.57 -34.75
CA CYS A 188 -9.22 -11.48 -34.35
C CYS A 188 -8.82 -12.43 -33.19
N ALA A 189 -9.64 -13.43 -32.87
CA ALA A 189 -9.30 -14.42 -31.85
C ALA A 189 -8.22 -15.38 -32.37
N PRO A 190 -7.19 -15.73 -31.57
CA PRO A 190 -6.19 -16.72 -31.96
C PRO A 190 -6.83 -18.12 -32.06
N ILE A 191 -6.65 -18.77 -33.20
CA ILE A 191 -7.13 -20.12 -33.53
C ILE A 191 -5.93 -21.03 -33.84
N GLN A 192 -5.91 -22.23 -33.25
CA GLN A 192 -4.87 -23.23 -33.45
C GLN A 192 -5.32 -24.31 -34.44
N LYS A 193 -4.49 -24.69 -35.41
CA LYS A 193 -4.75 -25.81 -36.32
C LYS A 193 -4.59 -27.15 -35.58
N ASN A 194 -5.66 -27.95 -35.51
CA ASN A 194 -5.70 -29.22 -34.78
C ASN A 194 -5.72 -30.47 -35.69
N GLY A 195 -5.27 -30.38 -36.96
CA GLY A 195 -5.22 -31.54 -37.86
C GLY A 195 -4.81 -31.21 -39.31
N GLY A 196 -4.98 -32.19 -40.21
CA GLY A 196 -4.58 -32.11 -41.64
C GLY A 196 -5.59 -31.40 -42.55
N CYS A 197 -6.85 -31.22 -42.12
CA CYS A 197 -7.84 -30.46 -42.88
C CYS A 197 -7.52 -28.97 -42.84
N SER A 198 -7.63 -28.28 -43.97
CA SER A 198 -7.32 -26.85 -44.10
C SER A 198 -8.51 -25.96 -43.68
N ALA A 199 -9.73 -26.51 -43.64
CA ALA A 199 -10.93 -25.85 -43.14
C ALA A 199 -10.95 -25.79 -41.60
N MET A 200 -10.69 -24.60 -41.06
CA MET A 200 -10.64 -24.31 -39.63
C MET A 200 -11.95 -23.67 -39.13
N HIS A 201 -12.40 -23.97 -37.91
CA HIS A 201 -13.61 -23.37 -37.32
C HIS A 201 -13.24 -22.61 -36.04
N CYS A 202 -13.75 -21.38 -35.89
CA CYS A 202 -13.53 -20.58 -34.68
C CYS A 202 -14.46 -21.04 -33.56
N GLY A 203 -13.91 -21.44 -32.40
CA GLY A 203 -14.67 -21.94 -31.24
C GLY A 203 -15.27 -20.84 -30.33
N PHE A 204 -15.02 -19.55 -30.61
CA PHE A 204 -15.59 -18.42 -29.86
C PHE A 204 -17.04 -18.16 -30.33
N ALA A 205 -17.94 -19.04 -29.93
CA ALA A 205 -19.21 -19.31 -30.59
C ALA A 205 -20.37 -18.32 -30.34
N ALA A 206 -20.15 -17.10 -29.86
CA ALA A 206 -21.24 -16.14 -29.68
C ALA A 206 -21.41 -15.14 -30.85
N ARG A 207 -20.35 -14.80 -31.59
CA ARG A 207 -20.41 -13.74 -32.63
C ARG A 207 -19.67 -14.05 -33.95
N CYS A 208 -19.04 -15.22 -34.09
CA CYS A 208 -18.21 -15.54 -35.24
C CYS A 208 -18.74 -16.80 -35.97
N ARG A 209 -19.56 -16.63 -37.02
CA ARG A 209 -20.19 -17.72 -37.79
C ARG A 209 -19.55 -17.94 -39.17
N VAL A 210 -18.22 -18.00 -39.27
CA VAL A 210 -17.56 -18.32 -40.55
C VAL A 210 -16.57 -19.47 -40.37
N LYS A 211 -16.59 -20.41 -41.32
CA LYS A 211 -15.53 -21.39 -41.53
C LYS A 211 -14.29 -20.61 -41.99
N SER A 212 -13.24 -20.58 -41.19
CA SER A 212 -11.94 -20.06 -41.61
C SER A 212 -11.40 -21.00 -42.69
N VAL A 213 -11.59 -20.64 -43.96
CA VAL A 213 -11.00 -21.37 -45.08
C VAL A 213 -9.53 -20.98 -45.19
N TYR A 214 -8.67 -21.99 -45.08
CA TYR A 214 -7.50 -22.10 -45.94
C TYR A 214 -7.56 -23.44 -46.65
#